data_AF-J3TRP2-F1
#
_entry.id   AF-J3TRP2-F1
#
_cell.length_a   1.000
_cell.length_b   1.000
_cell.length_c   1.000
_cell.angle_alpha   90.00
_cell.angle_beta   90.00
_cell.angle_gamma   90.00
#
_symmetry.space_group_name_H-M   'P 1'
#
loop_
_entity.id
_entity.type
_entity.pdbx_description
1 polymer ?
#
loop_
_entity_poly.entity_id
_entity_poly.type
_entity_poly.pdbx_seq_one_letter_code
_entity_poly.pdbx_strand_id
1 'polypeptide(L)'
;MLRENVDNGENVYQNGSYTRNVKWGQEEIPIRMKRIRGENQNSQIISKYQRIIHDKFILDVLSLASTRLSNNEIANQITSMYGFKVGTSVISNCIQTVQDEMRDWHNRPLENNYPIIMIDGKVFKIKTEESGRSKYVNKTLYVVVGINADGQKELIALYVSNTESATEWMNILDNLKERGLSETCIIVSDGLKFLKEAIENVYPKAMHITCTVHMIRNAAKYVSHSMKSDFLRDLKKHIWSRQLRKCKTQLWIFKK
;
A
#
# COMPACT_ATOMS: atom_id res chain seq x y z
N MET A 1 13.69 -37.44 29.61
CA MET A 1 13.52 -37.23 31.07
C MET A 1 13.95 -35.79 31.35
N LEU A 2 13.04 -34.93 31.80
CA LEU A 2 13.43 -33.63 32.36
C LEU A 2 13.82 -33.93 33.81
N ARG A 3 15.12 -33.80 34.13
CA ARG A 3 15.63 -33.97 35.50
C ARG A 3 15.11 -32.81 36.36
N GLU A 4 14.71 -33.13 37.59
CA GLU A 4 14.41 -32.15 38.63
C GLU A 4 15.69 -31.35 38.92
N ASN A 5 15.77 -30.12 38.41
CA ASN A 5 16.74 -29.14 38.91
C ASN A 5 16.11 -28.49 40.14
N VAL A 6 16.39 -29.06 41.30
CA VAL A 6 16.17 -28.41 42.60
C VAL A 6 17.37 -27.51 42.83
N ASP A 7 17.33 -26.25 42.36
CA ASP A 7 18.30 -25.25 42.85
C ASP A 7 17.90 -23.77 42.73
N ASN A 8 16.61 -23.47 42.55
CA ASN A 8 16.06 -22.15 42.83
C ASN A 8 14.61 -22.39 43.30
N GLY A 9 14.10 -21.65 44.28
CA GLY A 9 12.80 -21.86 44.94
C GLY A 9 11.54 -21.82 44.05
N GLU A 10 11.69 -21.92 42.74
CA GLU A 10 10.63 -22.17 41.77
C GLU A 10 10.48 -23.68 41.54
N ASN A 11 9.45 -24.29 42.11
CA ASN A 11 9.10 -25.68 41.84
C ASN A 11 8.65 -25.82 40.38
N VAL A 12 9.58 -26.14 39.48
CA VAL A 12 9.30 -26.46 38.08
C VAL A 12 9.05 -27.95 37.92
N TYR A 13 7.82 -28.32 37.58
CA TYR A 13 7.45 -29.73 37.45
C TYR A 13 6.40 -29.95 36.34
N GLN A 14 6.38 -31.16 35.78
CA GLN A 14 5.41 -31.55 34.76
C GLN A 14 4.04 -31.82 35.40
N ASN A 15 2.99 -31.15 34.94
CA ASN A 15 1.62 -31.31 35.44
C ASN A 15 0.63 -31.67 34.32
N GLY A 16 0.79 -32.88 33.80
CA GLY A 16 -0.09 -33.45 32.77
C GLY A 16 0.32 -33.14 31.32
N SER A 17 -0.59 -33.44 30.41
CA SER A 17 -0.42 -33.24 28.96
C SER A 17 -1.75 -32.91 28.29
N TYR A 18 -1.72 -32.22 27.16
CA TYR A 18 -2.88 -32.02 26.31
C TYR A 18 -2.52 -32.34 24.86
N THR A 19 -3.50 -32.76 24.07
CA THR A 19 -3.33 -32.94 22.63
C THR A 19 -3.58 -31.61 21.94
N ARG A 20 -2.67 -31.20 21.07
CA ARG A 20 -2.84 -30.09 20.15
C ARG A 20 -2.77 -30.63 18.73
N ASN A 21 -3.86 -30.46 18.00
CA ASN A 21 -3.87 -30.76 16.57
C ASN A 21 -3.16 -29.64 15.82
N VAL A 22 -2.15 -30.02 15.05
CA VAL A 22 -1.33 -29.10 14.29
C VAL A 22 -1.39 -29.49 12.82
N LYS A 23 -1.64 -28.51 11.96
CA LYS A 23 -1.74 -28.66 10.53
C LYS A 23 -0.36 -28.53 9.91
N TRP A 24 0.06 -29.57 9.20
CA TRP A 24 1.31 -29.64 8.45
C TRP A 24 1.04 -30.32 7.11
N GLY A 25 1.46 -29.70 6.01
CA GLY A 25 1.07 -30.15 4.67
C GLY A 25 -0.45 -30.21 4.52
N GLN A 26 -0.93 -31.36 4.04
CA GLN A 26 -2.35 -31.72 3.92
C GLN A 26 -2.88 -32.51 5.14
N GLU A 27 -2.06 -32.73 6.16
CA GLU A 27 -2.39 -33.57 7.30
C GLU A 27 -2.61 -32.74 8.57
N GLU A 28 -3.44 -33.28 9.46
CA GLU A 28 -3.62 -32.77 10.81
C GLU A 28 -3.00 -33.75 11.79
N ILE A 29 -1.87 -33.35 12.37
CA ILE A 29 -1.04 -34.18 13.24
C ILE A 29 -1.40 -33.88 14.70
N PRO A 30 -1.91 -34.85 15.47
CA PRO A 30 -2.16 -34.68 16.89
C PRO A 30 -0.84 -34.76 17.67
N ILE A 31 -0.38 -33.64 18.19
CA ILE A 31 0.86 -33.56 18.98
C ILE A 31 0.51 -33.53 20.47
N ARG A 32 1.11 -34.43 21.25
CA ARG A 32 0.95 -34.47 22.70
C ARG A 32 1.89 -33.45 23.35
N MET A 33 1.35 -32.33 23.78
CA MET A 33 2.06 -31.25 24.45
C MET A 33 2.08 -31.47 25.97
N LYS A 34 3.26 -31.38 26.59
CA LYS A 34 3.41 -31.46 28.05
C LYS A 34 3.06 -30.13 28.70
N ARG A 35 2.41 -30.15 29.87
CA ARG A 35 2.20 -28.98 30.73
C ARG A 35 3.28 -28.95 31.80
N ILE A 36 3.94 -27.81 31.98
CA ILE A 36 4.96 -27.56 32.99
C ILE A 36 4.47 -26.36 33.80
N ARG A 37 4.55 -26.47 35.12
CA ARG A 37 4.23 -25.41 36.07
C ARG A 37 5.54 -24.77 36.54
N GLY A 38 5.53 -23.48 36.86
CA GLY A 38 6.70 -22.76 37.37
C GLY A 38 7.50 -22.01 36.30
N GLU A 39 7.46 -22.42 35.04
CA GLU A 39 8.22 -21.78 33.95
C GLU A 39 7.32 -21.38 32.77
N ASN A 40 7.71 -20.36 32.02
CA ASN A 40 6.99 -19.92 30.83
C ASN A 40 7.26 -20.91 29.68
N GLN A 41 6.32 -21.84 29.46
CA GLN A 41 6.45 -22.89 28.45
C GLN A 41 6.40 -22.33 27.01
N ASN A 42 7.58 -22.08 26.43
CA ASN A 42 7.74 -21.86 25.00
C ASN A 42 8.50 -23.03 24.39
N SER A 43 7.80 -23.84 23.58
CA SER A 43 8.49 -24.83 22.75
C SER A 43 9.28 -24.10 21.67
N GLN A 44 10.53 -24.51 21.45
CA GLN A 44 11.40 -23.95 20.41
C GLN A 44 10.91 -24.27 18.99
N ILE A 45 10.12 -25.33 18.83
CA ILE A 45 9.67 -25.83 17.53
C ILE A 45 8.25 -25.34 17.20
N ILE A 46 7.36 -25.28 18.20
CA ILE A 46 5.95 -24.90 18.00
C ILE A 46 5.59 -23.85 19.03
N SER A 47 5.41 -22.62 18.58
CA SER A 47 5.02 -21.52 19.45
C SER A 47 3.72 -21.81 20.19
N LYS A 48 3.51 -21.14 21.33
CA LYS A 48 2.27 -21.28 22.10
C LYS A 48 1.08 -20.93 21.21
N TYR A 49 0.05 -21.78 21.22
CA TYR A 49 -1.16 -21.67 20.39
C TYR A 49 -0.97 -21.81 18.86
N GLN A 50 0.26 -21.95 18.35
CA GLN A 50 0.50 -22.23 16.94
C GLN A 50 -0.11 -23.58 16.55
N ARG A 51 -0.97 -23.55 15.53
CA ARG A 51 -1.67 -24.72 14.96
C ARG A 51 -1.42 -24.92 13.47
N ILE A 52 -0.77 -23.98 12.80
CA ILE A 52 -0.33 -24.12 11.41
C ILE A 52 1.19 -24.03 11.46
N ILE A 53 1.86 -25.09 11.03
CA ILE A 53 3.31 -25.09 10.88
C ILE A 53 3.61 -25.18 9.39
N HIS A 54 3.69 -24.01 8.78
CA HIS A 54 4.13 -23.82 7.41
C HIS A 54 4.79 -22.47 7.32
N ASP A 55 6.11 -22.47 7.16
CA ASP A 55 6.91 -21.25 7.15
C ASP A 55 6.51 -20.33 5.98
N LYS A 56 5.96 -20.91 4.91
CA LYS A 56 5.49 -20.19 3.72
C LYS A 56 4.01 -19.85 3.71
N PHE A 57 3.22 -20.31 4.68
CA PHE A 57 1.77 -20.11 4.66
C PHE A 57 1.40 -18.62 4.59
N ILE A 58 2.05 -17.80 5.44
CA ILE A 58 1.83 -16.36 5.46
C ILE A 58 2.25 -15.74 4.13
N LEU A 59 3.41 -16.14 3.58
CA LEU A 59 3.91 -15.63 2.30
C LEU A 59 2.98 -15.97 1.13
N ASP A 60 2.41 -17.18 1.09
CA ASP A 60 1.45 -17.57 0.06
C ASP A 60 0.15 -16.78 0.19
N VAL A 61 -0.34 -16.57 1.41
CA VAL A 61 -1.51 -15.72 1.66
C VAL A 61 -1.25 -14.28 1.21
N LEU A 62 -0.08 -13.72 1.53
CA LEU A 62 0.31 -12.37 1.14
C LEU A 62 0.49 -12.24 -0.38
N SER A 63 1.08 -13.25 -1.02
CA SER A 63 1.21 -13.33 -2.47
C SER A 63 -0.15 -13.31 -3.16
N LEU A 64 -1.10 -14.14 -2.68
CA LEU A 64 -2.47 -14.12 -3.20
C LEU A 64 -3.20 -12.81 -2.90
N ALA A 65 -3.00 -12.22 -1.72
CA ALA A 65 -3.58 -10.93 -1.35
C ALA A 65 -3.04 -9.75 -2.17
N SER A 66 -1.82 -9.88 -2.73
CA SER A 66 -1.26 -8.92 -3.68
C SER A 66 -1.94 -8.96 -5.05
N THR A 67 -2.67 -10.04 -5.34
CA THR A 67 -3.49 -10.18 -6.54
C THR A 67 -4.90 -9.62 -6.31
N ARG A 68 -5.73 -9.61 -7.35
CA ARG A 68 -7.08 -9.02 -7.30
C ARG A 68 -8.14 -9.96 -6.71
N LEU A 69 -7.76 -10.85 -5.80
CA LEU A 69 -8.66 -11.84 -5.20
C LEU A 69 -9.29 -11.31 -3.90
N SER A 70 -10.54 -11.70 -3.65
CA SER A 70 -11.22 -11.47 -2.38
C SER A 70 -10.74 -12.43 -1.28
N ASN A 71 -10.93 -12.09 -0.01
CA ASN A 71 -10.56 -12.96 1.11
C ASN A 71 -11.23 -14.35 1.04
N ASN A 72 -12.43 -14.44 0.46
CA ASN A 72 -13.10 -15.73 0.24
C ASN A 72 -12.39 -16.56 -0.82
N GLU A 73 -12.00 -15.95 -1.94
CA GLU A 73 -11.27 -16.63 -3.02
C GLU A 73 -9.88 -17.07 -2.56
N ILE A 74 -9.18 -16.22 -1.81
CA ILE A 74 -7.88 -16.54 -1.20
C ILE A 74 -8.05 -17.73 -0.24
N ALA A 75 -9.06 -17.71 0.63
CA ALA A 75 -9.33 -18.82 1.56
C ALA A 75 -9.60 -20.14 0.81
N ASN A 76 -10.34 -20.09 -0.31
CA ASN A 76 -10.61 -21.26 -1.13
C ASN A 76 -9.32 -21.79 -1.81
N GLN A 77 -8.50 -20.91 -2.38
CA GLN A 77 -7.24 -21.31 -3.00
C GLN A 77 -6.25 -21.90 -1.99
N ILE A 78 -6.12 -21.27 -0.82
CA ILE A 78 -5.29 -21.79 0.28
C ILE A 78 -5.81 -23.14 0.75
N THR A 79 -7.12 -23.31 0.87
CA THR A 79 -7.72 -24.61 1.21
C THR A 79 -7.39 -25.67 0.15
N SER A 80 -7.39 -25.31 -1.13
CA SER A 80 -7.02 -26.22 -2.23
C SER A 80 -5.54 -26.58 -2.23
N MET A 81 -4.65 -25.63 -1.93
CA MET A 81 -3.19 -25.88 -1.89
C MET A 81 -2.80 -26.74 -0.69
N TYR A 82 -3.37 -26.44 0.48
CA TYR A 82 -2.97 -27.01 1.75
C TYR A 82 -3.89 -28.13 2.27
N GLY A 83 -5.00 -28.43 1.59
CA GLY A 83 -5.91 -29.53 1.96
C GLY A 83 -6.75 -29.31 3.22
N PHE A 84 -6.54 -28.21 3.96
CA PHE A 84 -7.34 -27.87 5.15
C PHE A 84 -8.11 -26.57 4.98
N LYS A 85 -9.33 -26.55 5.54
CA LYS A 85 -10.19 -25.35 5.49
C LYS A 85 -9.57 -24.20 6.28
N VAL A 86 -9.50 -23.03 5.64
CA VAL A 86 -9.08 -21.76 6.23
C VAL A 86 -10.25 -20.76 6.22
N GLY A 87 -10.45 -20.08 7.34
CA GLY A 87 -11.46 -19.02 7.45
C GLY A 87 -10.93 -17.67 6.96
N THR A 88 -11.82 -16.79 6.52
CA THR A 88 -11.47 -15.43 6.06
C THR A 88 -10.82 -14.58 7.14
N SER A 89 -11.12 -14.83 8.41
CA SER A 89 -10.46 -14.19 9.55
C SER A 89 -8.97 -14.51 9.62
N VAL A 90 -8.57 -15.74 9.30
CA VAL A 90 -7.15 -16.13 9.25
C VAL A 90 -6.44 -15.38 8.13
N ILE A 91 -7.09 -15.25 6.96
CA ILE A 91 -6.56 -14.47 5.83
C ILE A 91 -6.36 -13.00 6.25
N SER A 92 -7.38 -12.37 6.84
CA SER A 92 -7.27 -11.00 7.34
C SER A 92 -6.14 -10.84 8.36
N ASN A 93 -5.99 -11.78 9.29
CA ASN A 93 -4.93 -11.74 10.29
C ASN A 93 -3.53 -11.89 9.66
N CYS A 94 -3.37 -12.72 8.63
CA CYS A 94 -2.11 -12.82 7.88
C CYS A 94 -1.78 -11.53 7.15
N ILE A 95 -2.77 -10.87 6.52
CA ILE A 95 -2.55 -9.57 5.87
C ILE A 95 -2.14 -8.50 6.90
N GLN A 96 -2.67 -8.58 8.12
CA GLN A 96 -2.34 -7.64 9.19
C GLN A 96 -0.89 -7.75 9.68
N THR A 97 -0.20 -8.87 9.49
CA THR A 97 1.19 -9.03 9.96
C THR A 97 2.18 -8.09 9.27
N VAL A 98 1.86 -7.65 8.04
CA VAL A 98 2.69 -6.73 7.25
C VAL A 98 2.39 -5.25 7.57
N GLN A 99 1.41 -4.96 8.44
CA GLN A 99 1.05 -3.56 8.74
C GLN A 99 2.19 -2.76 9.35
N ASP A 100 3.00 -3.36 10.22
CA ASP A 100 4.13 -2.67 10.83
C ASP A 100 5.25 -2.44 9.81
N GLU A 101 5.56 -3.44 8.97
CA GLU A 101 6.50 -3.26 7.84
C GLU A 101 6.02 -2.18 6.86
N MET A 102 4.70 -2.08 6.60
CA MET A 102 4.14 -1.01 5.79
C MET A 102 4.29 0.37 6.44
N ARG A 103 4.16 0.46 7.76
CA ARG A 103 4.40 1.72 8.50
C ARG A 103 5.87 2.11 8.46
N ASP A 104 6.76 1.15 8.66
CA ASP A 104 8.21 1.36 8.60
C ASP A 104 8.62 1.80 7.19
N TRP A 105 8.11 1.13 6.16
CA TRP A 105 8.31 1.53 4.77
C TRP A 105 7.74 2.92 4.48
N HIS A 106 6.58 3.26 5.03
CA HIS A 106 5.97 4.57 4.84
C HIS A 106 6.75 5.69 5.54
N ASN A 107 7.37 5.41 6.69
CA ASN A 107 8.14 6.38 7.47
C ASN A 107 9.65 6.35 7.18
N ARG A 108 10.10 5.48 6.27
CA ARG A 108 11.52 5.34 5.94
C ARG A 108 12.13 6.68 5.50
N PRO A 109 13.40 6.94 5.85
CA PRO A 109 14.12 8.10 5.34
C PRO A 109 14.21 7.99 3.81
N LEU A 110 14.13 9.14 3.16
CA LEU A 110 14.24 9.30 1.72
C LEU A 110 15.60 9.91 1.41
N GLU A 111 16.24 9.39 0.37
CA GLU A 111 17.41 10.04 -0.20
C GLU A 111 16.97 11.30 -0.94
N ASN A 112 17.77 12.37 -0.86
CA ASN A 112 17.54 13.59 -1.61
C ASN A 112 17.97 13.44 -3.09
N ASN A 113 17.52 12.36 -3.73
CA ASN A 113 17.94 11.96 -5.08
C ASN A 113 16.77 11.94 -6.08
N TYR A 114 15.66 12.63 -5.78
CA TYR A 114 14.46 12.65 -6.63
C TYR A 114 14.27 14.01 -7.31
N PRO A 115 14.95 14.28 -8.45
CA PRO A 115 14.78 15.53 -9.20
C PRO A 115 13.34 15.75 -9.69
N ILE A 116 12.54 14.70 -9.86
CA ILE A 116 11.16 14.79 -10.31
C ILE A 116 10.26 13.98 -9.36
N ILE A 117 9.17 14.60 -8.92
CA ILE A 117 8.09 13.94 -8.16
C ILE A 117 6.81 13.99 -9.01
N MET A 118 6.08 12.89 -9.04
CA MET A 118 4.76 12.78 -9.65
C MET A 118 3.73 12.46 -8.57
N ILE A 119 2.65 13.24 -8.52
CA ILE A 119 1.54 13.06 -7.59
C ILE A 119 0.27 12.77 -8.39
N ASP A 120 -0.37 11.63 -8.14
CA ASP A 120 -1.65 11.27 -8.74
C ASP A 120 -2.68 10.91 -7.65
N GLY A 121 -3.96 11.11 -7.94
CA GLY A 121 -5.06 10.85 -7.01
C GLY A 121 -6.06 9.87 -7.58
N LYS A 122 -6.42 8.84 -6.82
CA LYS A 122 -7.46 7.89 -7.18
C LYS A 122 -8.55 7.82 -6.12
N VAL A 123 -9.78 8.13 -6.52
CA VAL A 123 -10.95 8.04 -5.63
C VAL A 123 -11.41 6.59 -5.48
N PHE A 124 -11.60 6.16 -4.24
CA PHE A 124 -12.14 4.87 -3.84
C PHE A 124 -13.32 5.04 -2.89
N LYS A 125 -14.28 4.10 -2.94
CA LYS A 125 -15.38 4.02 -1.98
C LYS A 125 -14.99 3.08 -0.86
N ILE A 126 -14.86 3.62 0.35
CA ILE A 126 -14.52 2.85 1.54
C ILE A 126 -15.75 2.79 2.42
N LYS A 127 -16.07 1.58 2.89
CA LYS A 127 -17.13 1.35 3.87
C LYS A 127 -16.61 1.75 5.24
N THR A 128 -17.20 2.77 5.84
CA THR A 128 -16.91 3.20 7.22
C THR A 128 -18.11 2.90 8.11
N GLU A 129 -17.84 2.61 9.38
CA GLU A 129 -18.87 2.53 10.42
C GLU A 129 -18.86 3.83 11.20
N GLU A 130 -19.82 4.70 10.92
CA GLU A 130 -20.04 5.94 11.66
C GLU A 130 -21.40 5.83 12.36
N SER A 131 -21.42 6.06 13.68
CA SER A 131 -22.64 6.10 14.49
C SER A 131 -23.52 4.84 14.36
N GLY A 132 -22.90 3.66 14.30
CA GLY A 132 -23.61 2.37 14.20
C GLY A 132 -24.25 2.08 12.84
N ARG A 133 -23.98 2.91 11.82
CA ARG A 133 -24.43 2.67 10.44
C ARG A 133 -23.25 2.53 9.50
N SER A 134 -23.30 1.49 8.68
CA SER A 134 -22.36 1.31 7.57
C SER A 134 -22.66 2.31 6.45
N LYS A 135 -21.71 3.21 6.16
CA LYS A 135 -21.81 4.18 5.05
C LYS A 135 -20.63 4.02 4.10
N TYR A 136 -20.87 4.17 2.81
CA TYR A 136 -19.78 4.29 1.84
C TYR A 136 -19.37 5.75 1.71
N VAL A 137 -18.10 6.03 2.02
CA VAL A 137 -17.51 7.35 1.90
C VAL A 137 -16.47 7.32 0.78
N ASN A 138 -16.47 8.34 -0.06
CA ASN A 138 -15.42 8.52 -1.07
C ASN A 138 -14.16 9.02 -0.35
N LYS A 139 -13.04 8.32 -0.54
CA LYS A 139 -11.71 8.76 -0.12
C LYS A 139 -10.78 8.79 -1.31
N THR A 140 -9.79 9.67 -1.29
CA THR A 140 -8.80 9.77 -2.35
C THR A 140 -7.50 9.17 -1.87
N LEU A 141 -6.98 8.18 -2.60
CA LEU A 141 -5.61 7.69 -2.44
C LEU A 141 -4.70 8.54 -3.31
N TYR A 142 -3.82 9.31 -2.68
CA TYR A 142 -2.73 10.00 -3.34
C TYR A 142 -1.51 9.09 -3.41
N VAL A 143 -0.96 8.99 -4.62
CA VAL A 143 0.22 8.19 -4.93
C VAL A 143 1.34 9.16 -5.29
N VAL A 144 2.44 9.10 -4.53
CA VAL A 144 3.63 9.91 -4.76
C VAL A 144 4.73 9.02 -5.32
N VAL A 145 5.14 9.29 -6.56
CA VAL A 145 6.19 8.56 -7.27
C VAL A 145 7.37 9.51 -7.50
N GLY A 146 8.55 9.13 -7.02
CA GLY A 146 9.79 9.82 -7.34
C GLY A 146 10.44 9.23 -8.57
N ILE A 147 11.14 10.07 -9.33
CA ILE A 147 12.07 9.64 -10.36
C ILE A 147 13.46 10.00 -9.86
N ASN A 148 14.32 9.00 -9.66
CA ASN A 148 15.67 9.23 -9.15
C ASN A 148 16.60 9.82 -10.24
N ALA A 149 17.83 10.19 -9.89
CA ALA A 149 18.81 10.70 -10.86
C ALA A 149 19.12 9.72 -12.01
N ASP A 150 18.98 8.42 -11.78
CA ASP A 150 19.15 7.37 -12.79
C ASP A 150 17.91 7.19 -13.70
N GLY A 151 16.84 7.96 -13.47
CA GLY A 151 15.59 7.90 -14.24
C GLY A 151 14.66 6.75 -13.84
N GLN A 152 14.96 6.05 -12.74
CA GLN A 152 14.12 4.98 -12.20
C GLN A 152 12.96 5.54 -11.39
N LYS A 153 11.78 4.94 -11.56
CA LYS A 153 10.57 5.33 -10.83
C LYS A 153 10.49 4.52 -9.55
N GLU A 154 10.29 5.21 -8.44
CA GLU A 154 10.08 4.60 -7.13
C GLU A 154 8.82 5.15 -6.48
N LEU A 155 8.04 4.27 -5.85
CA LEU A 155 6.93 4.69 -5.00
C LEU A 155 7.49 5.24 -3.68
N ILE A 156 7.28 6.53 -3.44
CA ILE A 156 7.81 7.23 -2.25
C ILE A 156 6.81 7.19 -1.10
N ALA A 157 5.53 7.44 -1.41
CA ALA A 157 4.49 7.54 -0.39
C ALA A 157 3.09 7.26 -0.96
N LEU A 158 2.19 6.88 -0.06
CA LEU A 158 0.77 6.69 -0.29
C LEU A 158 0.01 7.41 0.83
N TYR A 159 -0.94 8.28 0.48
CA TYR A 159 -1.76 8.99 1.46
C TYR A 159 -3.23 8.79 1.18
N VAL A 160 -4.02 8.49 2.21
CA VAL A 160 -5.48 8.38 2.09
C VAL A 160 -6.10 9.63 2.69
N SER A 161 -6.68 10.47 1.84
CA SER A 161 -7.34 11.71 2.22
C SER A 161 -8.86 11.56 2.23
N ASN A 162 -9.50 12.27 3.16
CA ASN A 162 -10.95 12.44 3.21
C ASN A 162 -11.41 13.70 2.45
N THR A 163 -10.55 14.72 2.30
CA THR A 163 -10.91 16.06 1.80
C THR A 163 -9.74 16.75 1.10
N GLU A 164 -9.96 17.34 -0.08
CA GLU A 164 -8.93 18.20 -0.70
C GLU A 164 -8.80 19.53 0.03
N SER A 165 -7.85 19.63 0.96
CA SER A 165 -7.56 20.85 1.73
C SER A 165 -6.12 21.31 1.55
N ALA A 166 -5.90 22.63 1.62
CA ALA A 166 -4.55 23.21 1.55
C ALA A 166 -3.65 22.70 2.69
N THR A 167 -4.22 22.56 3.89
CA THR A 167 -3.51 22.06 5.07
C THR A 167 -3.04 20.62 4.90
N GLU A 168 -3.84 19.76 4.29
CA GLU A 168 -3.44 18.37 4.04
C GLU A 168 -2.29 18.27 3.03
N TRP A 169 -2.29 19.10 1.99
CA TRP A 169 -1.17 19.16 1.06
C TRP A 169 0.12 19.66 1.70
N MET A 170 0.04 20.69 2.54
CA MET A 170 1.19 21.14 3.33
C MET A 170 1.74 19.98 4.19
N ASN A 171 0.87 19.30 4.94
CA ASN A 171 1.29 18.15 5.77
C ASN A 171 1.95 17.03 4.96
N ILE A 172 1.40 16.69 3.78
CA ILE A 172 1.98 15.67 2.90
C ILE A 172 3.38 16.08 2.41
N LEU A 173 3.52 17.32 1.94
CA LEU A 173 4.77 17.81 1.38
C LEU A 173 5.84 18.03 2.46
N ASP A 174 5.45 18.53 3.64
CA ASP A 174 6.32 18.70 4.79
C ASP A 174 6.79 17.34 5.32
N ASN A 175 5.92 16.33 5.39
CA ASN A 175 6.33 14.98 5.78
C ASN A 175 7.39 14.39 4.83
N LEU A 176 7.23 14.59 3.52
CA LEU A 176 8.25 14.16 2.55
C LEU A 176 9.59 14.87 2.80
N LYS A 177 9.54 16.17 3.12
CA LYS A 177 10.71 16.99 3.41
C LYS A 177 11.43 16.54 4.69
N GLU A 178 10.67 16.31 5.76
CA GLU A 178 11.19 15.79 7.03
C GLU A 178 11.84 14.41 6.89
N ARG A 179 11.32 13.58 5.97
CA ARG A 179 11.92 12.27 5.66
C ARG A 179 13.23 12.35 4.89
N GLY A 180 13.60 13.52 4.35
CA GLY A 180 14.88 13.73 3.66
C GLY A 180 14.78 14.24 2.23
N LEU A 181 13.57 14.38 1.68
CA LEU A 181 13.34 14.98 0.37
C LEU A 181 13.42 16.51 0.46
N SER A 182 14.61 17.03 0.73
CA SER A 182 14.82 18.46 1.00
C SER A 182 14.61 19.35 -0.23
N GLU A 183 14.97 18.86 -1.42
CA GLU A 183 14.89 19.59 -2.67
C GLU A 183 14.40 18.69 -3.81
N THR A 184 13.63 19.27 -4.73
CA THR A 184 13.22 18.65 -6.00
C THR A 184 13.12 19.71 -7.09
N CYS A 185 13.39 19.34 -8.34
CA CYS A 185 13.39 20.29 -9.44
C CYS A 185 12.00 20.44 -10.06
N ILE A 186 11.24 19.34 -10.16
CA ILE A 186 9.95 19.31 -10.86
C ILE A 186 8.94 18.52 -10.05
N ILE A 187 7.77 19.11 -9.82
CA ILE A 187 6.61 18.40 -9.28
C ILE A 187 5.52 18.36 -10.34
N VAL A 188 5.11 17.15 -10.73
CA VAL A 188 4.07 16.91 -11.72
C VAL A 188 2.82 16.43 -11.02
N SER A 189 1.69 17.09 -11.24
CA SER A 189 0.41 16.65 -10.68
C SER A 189 -0.73 16.80 -11.68
N ASP A 190 -1.84 16.09 -11.45
CA ASP A 190 -3.13 16.52 -12.02
C ASP A 190 -3.53 17.87 -11.39
N GLY A 191 -4.51 18.58 -11.96
CA GLY A 191 -5.00 19.88 -11.49
C GLY A 191 -5.68 19.86 -10.12
N LEU A 192 -5.01 19.32 -9.11
CA LEU A 192 -5.43 19.17 -7.73
C LEU A 192 -5.51 20.55 -7.08
N LYS A 193 -6.64 20.84 -6.42
CA LYS A 193 -6.88 22.12 -5.76
C LYS A 193 -5.87 22.32 -4.64
N PHE A 194 -5.41 23.57 -4.46
CA PHE A 194 -4.49 24.01 -3.39
C PHE A 194 -3.08 23.40 -3.40
N LEU A 195 -2.82 22.34 -4.19
CA LEU A 195 -1.50 21.71 -4.26
C LEU A 195 -0.43 22.67 -4.78
N LYS A 196 -0.76 23.52 -5.77
CA LYS A 196 0.19 24.49 -6.31
C LYS A 196 0.70 25.45 -5.24
N GLU A 197 -0.21 26.01 -4.44
CA GLU A 197 0.12 26.93 -3.35
C GLU A 197 0.97 26.23 -2.28
N ALA A 198 0.64 24.98 -1.95
CA ALA A 198 1.42 24.18 -1.02
C ALA A 198 2.85 23.88 -1.54
N ILE A 199 2.98 23.58 -2.84
CA ILE A 199 4.29 23.39 -3.49
C ILE A 199 5.13 24.66 -3.41
N GLU A 200 4.55 25.82 -3.73
CA GLU A 200 5.27 27.11 -3.70
C GLU A 200 5.77 27.44 -2.28
N ASN A 201 5.07 27.00 -1.24
CA ASN A 201 5.48 27.17 0.16
C ASN A 201 6.58 26.17 0.60
N VAL A 202 6.40 24.87 0.33
CA VAL A 202 7.30 23.82 0.85
C VAL A 202 8.55 23.65 -0.01
N TYR A 203 8.39 23.73 -1.33
CA TYR A 203 9.42 23.55 -2.36
C TYR A 203 9.48 24.76 -3.32
N PRO A 204 9.87 25.95 -2.83
CA PRO A 204 9.81 27.20 -3.61
C PRO A 204 10.69 27.18 -4.88
N LYS A 205 11.72 26.33 -4.93
CA LYS A 205 12.60 26.17 -6.10
C LYS A 205 12.04 25.19 -7.14
N ALA A 206 11.03 24.38 -6.78
CA ALA A 206 10.50 23.36 -7.66
C ALA A 206 9.55 23.96 -8.70
N MET A 207 9.68 23.51 -9.95
CA MET A 207 8.73 23.85 -11.00
C MET A 207 7.49 22.94 -10.90
N HIS A 208 6.32 23.54 -10.68
CA HIS A 208 5.04 22.81 -10.78
C HIS A 208 4.60 22.70 -12.23
N ILE A 209 4.36 21.46 -12.70
CA ILE A 209 3.90 21.15 -14.05
C ILE A 209 2.61 20.36 -13.98
N THR A 210 1.58 20.81 -14.69
CA THR A 210 0.36 20.01 -14.87
C THR A 210 0.64 18.81 -15.77
N CYS A 211 0.20 17.63 -15.33
CA CYS A 211 0.37 16.40 -16.08
C CYS A 211 -0.36 16.44 -17.42
N THR A 212 0.39 16.45 -18.52
CA THR A 212 -0.15 16.46 -19.88
C THR A 212 -0.97 15.20 -20.18
N VAL A 213 -0.63 14.06 -19.56
CA VAL A 213 -1.40 12.81 -19.71
C VAL A 213 -2.81 12.96 -19.14
N HIS A 214 -2.96 13.53 -17.94
CA HIS A 214 -4.27 13.81 -17.36
C HIS A 214 -5.03 14.85 -18.16
N MET A 215 -4.35 15.92 -18.63
CA MET A 215 -4.94 16.91 -19.52
C MET A 215 -5.51 16.28 -20.80
N ILE A 216 -4.74 15.43 -21.48
CA ILE A 216 -5.16 14.70 -22.70
C ILE A 216 -6.36 13.79 -22.38
N ARG A 217 -6.30 13.01 -21.30
CA ARG A 217 -7.39 12.12 -20.88
C ARG A 217 -8.66 12.90 -20.57
N ASN A 218 -8.55 14.04 -19.89
CA ASN A 218 -9.68 14.88 -19.55
C ASN A 218 -10.32 15.49 -20.80
N ALA A 219 -9.52 15.99 -21.75
CA ALA A 219 -10.03 16.48 -23.03
C ALA A 219 -10.73 15.36 -23.83
N ALA A 220 -10.13 14.18 -23.90
CA ALA A 220 -10.68 13.04 -24.63
C ALA A 220 -12.02 12.51 -24.08
N LYS A 221 -12.40 12.82 -22.83
CA LYS A 221 -13.72 12.45 -22.27
C LYS A 221 -14.87 13.14 -22.99
N TYR A 222 -14.65 14.32 -23.55
CA TYR A 222 -15.67 15.11 -24.25
C TYR A 222 -15.77 14.78 -25.75
N VAL A 223 -14.92 13.88 -26.26
CA VAL A 223 -14.90 13.49 -27.67
C VAL A 223 -15.65 12.18 -27.86
N SER A 224 -16.46 12.09 -28.92
CA SER A 224 -17.17 10.87 -29.30
C SER A 224 -16.21 9.71 -29.56
N HIS A 225 -16.63 8.47 -29.29
CA HIS A 225 -15.73 7.33 -29.35
C HIS A 225 -15.09 7.14 -30.74
N SER A 226 -15.86 7.35 -31.82
CA SER A 226 -15.39 7.26 -33.19
C SER A 226 -14.29 8.28 -33.53
N MET A 227 -14.34 9.47 -32.94
CA MET A 227 -13.39 10.57 -33.22
C MET A 227 -12.20 10.60 -32.27
N LYS A 228 -12.20 9.80 -31.19
CA LYS A 228 -11.12 9.80 -30.18
C LYS A 228 -9.74 9.51 -30.79
N SER A 229 -9.66 8.57 -31.74
CA SER A 229 -8.37 8.19 -32.34
C SER A 229 -7.76 9.37 -33.11
N ASP A 230 -8.55 10.01 -33.97
CA ASP A 230 -8.11 11.15 -34.77
C ASP A 230 -7.79 12.36 -33.88
N PHE A 231 -8.65 12.66 -32.89
CA PHE A 231 -8.41 13.72 -31.92
C PHE A 231 -7.09 13.53 -31.16
N LEU A 232 -6.83 12.33 -30.65
CA LEU A 232 -5.59 12.04 -29.94
C LEU A 232 -4.37 12.14 -30.86
N ARG A 233 -4.47 11.69 -32.12
CA ARG A 233 -3.39 11.81 -33.10
C ARG A 233 -3.03 13.27 -33.35
N ASP A 234 -4.02 14.14 -33.51
CA ASP A 234 -3.76 15.55 -33.79
C ASP A 234 -3.31 16.31 -32.53
N LEU A 235 -3.93 16.05 -31.38
CA LEU A 235 -3.52 16.63 -30.11
C LEU A 235 -2.05 16.32 -29.76
N LYS A 236 -1.58 15.09 -30.06
CA LYS A 236 -0.19 14.68 -29.89
C LYS A 236 0.79 15.52 -30.72
N LYS A 237 0.45 15.87 -31.97
CA LYS A 237 1.30 16.72 -32.83
C LYS A 237 1.51 18.11 -32.22
N HIS A 238 0.51 18.60 -31.49
CA HIS A 238 0.54 19.94 -30.90
C HIS A 238 1.24 19.97 -29.54
N ILE A 239 0.95 19.01 -28.64
CA ILE A 239 1.51 19.02 -27.28
C ILE A 239 3.03 18.81 -27.27
N TRP A 240 3.56 18.03 -28.22
CA TRP A 240 5.00 17.74 -28.31
C TRP A 240 5.74 18.61 -29.32
N SER A 241 5.12 19.69 -29.80
CA SER A 241 5.81 20.61 -30.71
C SER A 241 6.90 21.40 -29.97
N ARG A 242 8.09 21.53 -30.58
CA ARG A 242 9.27 22.22 -29.99
C ARG A 242 9.09 23.72 -29.76
N GLN A 243 8.01 24.35 -30.23
CA GLN A 243 7.82 25.80 -30.17
C GLN A 243 6.51 26.17 -29.45
N LEU A 244 6.65 26.75 -28.25
CA LEU A 244 5.52 27.17 -27.41
C LEU A 244 4.53 28.11 -28.13
N ARG A 245 5.05 28.99 -29.01
CA ARG A 245 4.23 29.89 -29.84
C ARG A 245 3.34 29.13 -30.82
N LYS A 246 3.86 28.08 -31.48
CA LYS A 246 3.09 27.25 -32.43
C LYS A 246 2.00 26.43 -31.72
N CYS A 247 2.28 25.90 -30.53
CA CYS A 247 1.28 25.22 -29.72
C CYS A 247 0.08 26.13 -29.42
N LYS A 248 0.34 27.37 -28.97
CA LYS A 248 -0.72 28.33 -28.62
C LYS A 248 -1.61 28.68 -29.81
N THR A 249 -1.03 28.91 -30.99
CA THR A 249 -1.80 29.25 -32.21
C THR A 249 -2.61 28.06 -32.72
N GLN A 250 -2.12 26.83 -32.57
CA GLN A 250 -2.81 25.62 -33.04
C GLN A 250 -3.92 25.16 -32.09
N LEU A 251 -3.77 25.37 -30.78
CA LEU A 251 -4.82 25.06 -29.81
C LEU A 251 -6.07 25.95 -29.96
N TRP A 252 -5.95 27.12 -30.60
CA TRP A 252 -7.10 27.96 -30.97
C TRP A 252 -8.11 27.25 -31.89
N ILE A 253 -7.69 26.25 -32.65
CA ILE A 253 -8.56 25.49 -33.56
C ILE A 253 -9.63 24.70 -32.78
N PHE A 254 -9.33 24.32 -31.53
CA PHE A 254 -10.24 23.57 -30.66
C PHE A 254 -11.17 24.47 -29.80
N LYS A 255 -11.16 25.79 -30.00
CA LYS A 255 -11.98 26.76 -29.23
C LYS A 255 -13.35 27.09 -29.87
N LYS A 256 -13.66 26.52 -31.04
CA LYS A 256 -14.99 26.58 -31.66
C LYS A 256 -15.81 25.36 -31.28
#